data_AF-A0A6N6RFY7-F1
#
_entry.id   AF-A0A6N6RFY7-F1
#
_cell.length_a   1.000
_cell.length_b   1.000
_cell.length_c   1.000
_cell.angle_alpha   90.00
_cell.angle_beta   90.00
_cell.angle_gamma   90.00
#
_symmetry.space_group_name_H-M   'P 1'
#
loop_
_entity.id
_entity.type
_entity.pdbx_description
1 polymer ?
#
loop_
_entity_poly.entity_id
_entity_poly.type
_entity_poly.pdbx_seq_one_letter_code
_entity_poly.pdbx_strand_id
1 'polypeptide(L)'
;MKRILPLLLLVICMYGCSKTAEFNRVIDYSEPFTLTRIGQDSASGYDVFLSENLPLESEKSERIRRFLNTHSDGWNTNISSIIGDMTVSQGDFRMIYSEGAESVSITYLDKNGRPTQLSRRIEPGALDFLFD
;
A
#
# COMPACT_ATOMS: atom_id res chain seq x y z
N MET A 1 -33.90 40.18 2.19
CA MET A 1 -33.44 39.01 1.41
C MET A 1 -32.49 38.20 2.27
N LYS A 2 -32.68 36.88 2.27
CA LYS A 2 -32.25 35.95 3.33
C LYS A 2 -30.75 35.68 3.28
N ARG A 3 -30.19 35.57 4.48
CA ARG A 3 -28.86 35.08 4.84
C ARG A 3 -28.53 33.78 4.07
N ILE A 4 -27.76 33.86 2.99
CA ILE A 4 -27.24 32.69 2.25
C ILE A 4 -25.70 32.60 2.36
N LEU A 5 -25.05 33.60 2.98
CA LEU A 5 -23.59 33.71 2.92
C LEU A 5 -22.75 32.81 3.86
N PRO A 6 -23.24 32.17 4.95
CA PRO A 6 -22.35 31.35 5.76
C PRO A 6 -22.23 29.89 5.28
N LEU A 7 -22.98 29.47 4.24
CA LEU A 7 -22.96 28.07 3.80
C LEU A 7 -21.77 27.74 2.87
N LEU A 8 -21.14 28.75 2.26
CA LEU A 8 -20.06 28.53 1.28
C LEU A 8 -18.68 28.23 1.92
N LEU A 9 -18.51 28.50 3.21
CA LEU A 9 -17.24 28.33 3.94
C LEU A 9 -17.03 26.91 4.51
N LEU A 10 -18.05 26.06 4.50
CA LEU A 10 -17.96 24.69 5.03
C LEU A 10 -17.45 23.65 4.00
N VAL A 11 -17.40 24.01 2.71
CA VAL A 11 -17.15 23.04 1.62
C VAL A 11 -15.65 22.75 1.39
N ILE A 12 -14.75 23.55 1.97
CA ILE A 12 -13.31 23.47 1.66
C ILE A 12 -12.57 22.40 2.51
N CYS A 13 -13.17 21.87 3.57
CA CYS A 13 -12.49 20.92 4.47
C CYS A 13 -12.44 19.46 3.99
N MET A 14 -13.06 19.11 2.85
CA MET A 14 -13.11 17.71 2.37
C MET A 14 -12.06 17.37 1.30
N TYR A 15 -11.17 18.30 0.95
CA TYR A 15 -9.97 17.93 0.20
C TYR A 15 -9.00 17.25 1.17
N GLY A 16 -9.19 15.93 1.33
CA GLY A 16 -8.22 15.08 2.01
C GLY A 16 -6.81 15.42 1.49
N CYS A 17 -5.88 15.67 2.41
CA CYS A 17 -4.54 16.08 2.06
C CYS A 17 -3.85 14.91 1.36
N SER A 18 -3.92 14.90 0.03
CA SER A 18 -3.19 13.95 -0.80
C SER A 18 -1.70 14.17 -0.58
N LYS A 19 -0.99 13.07 -0.33
CA LYS A 19 0.45 13.05 -0.12
C LYS A 19 1.14 12.36 -1.29
N THR A 20 2.33 12.86 -1.57
CA THR A 20 3.32 12.14 -2.39
C THR A 20 4.11 11.22 -1.47
N ALA A 21 4.10 9.92 -1.76
CA ALA A 21 4.96 8.93 -1.13
C ALA A 21 6.37 9.01 -1.74
N GLU A 22 7.39 9.11 -0.90
CA GLU A 22 8.79 9.22 -1.31
C GLU A 22 9.45 7.82 -1.38
N PHE A 23 8.95 6.94 -2.26
CA PHE A 23 9.40 5.54 -2.32
C PHE A 23 10.91 5.37 -2.50
N ASN A 24 11.56 6.23 -3.28
CA ASN A 24 13.02 6.23 -3.48
C ASN A 24 13.85 6.40 -2.21
N ARG A 25 13.24 6.80 -1.08
CA ARG A 25 13.93 6.91 0.22
C ARG A 25 13.74 5.68 1.11
N VAL A 26 12.74 4.86 0.83
CA VAL A 26 12.33 3.74 1.69
C VAL A 26 12.45 2.38 0.99
N ILE A 27 12.56 2.39 -0.33
CA ILE A 27 12.82 1.22 -1.17
C ILE A 27 14.25 1.27 -1.66
N ASP A 28 14.99 0.21 -1.39
CA ASP A 28 16.25 -0.10 -2.06
C ASP A 28 15.94 -0.95 -3.31
N TYR A 29 16.00 -0.30 -4.47
CA TYR A 29 15.76 -0.95 -5.76
C TYR A 29 16.87 -1.93 -6.17
N SER A 30 17.94 -2.06 -5.40
CA SER A 30 18.99 -3.07 -5.58
C SER A 30 18.80 -4.32 -4.71
N GLU A 31 17.78 -4.33 -3.85
CA GLU A 31 17.45 -5.46 -2.96
C GLU A 31 16.12 -6.14 -3.36
N PRO A 32 15.96 -7.45 -3.09
CA PRO A 32 14.72 -8.17 -3.36
C PRO A 32 13.57 -7.70 -2.46
N PHE A 33 12.34 -8.05 -2.85
CA PHE A 33 11.17 -7.97 -1.98
C PHE A 33 10.91 -9.32 -1.31
N THR A 34 10.28 -9.32 -0.15
CA THR A 34 9.66 -10.51 0.43
C THR A 34 8.14 -10.41 0.27
N LEU A 35 7.55 -11.43 -0.34
CA LEU A 35 6.11 -11.58 -0.47
C LEU A 35 5.61 -12.53 0.62
N THR A 36 4.62 -12.11 1.38
CA THR A 36 3.98 -12.91 2.43
C THR A 36 2.49 -12.99 2.15
N ARG A 37 1.94 -14.20 2.14
CA ARG A 37 0.50 -14.44 2.02
C ARG A 37 -0.04 -15.28 3.17
N ILE A 38 -1.33 -15.13 3.44
CA ILE A 38 -2.05 -16.06 4.32
C ILE A 38 -2.41 -17.30 3.50
N GLY A 39 -2.03 -18.48 3.98
CA GLY A 39 -2.44 -19.77 3.43
C GLY A 39 -2.88 -20.71 4.54
N GLN A 40 -3.25 -21.94 4.22
CA GLN A 40 -3.62 -22.96 5.21
C GLN A 40 -2.56 -24.05 5.33
N ASP A 41 -2.24 -24.42 6.56
CA ASP A 41 -1.45 -25.63 6.83
C ASP A 41 -2.32 -26.87 6.61
N SER A 42 -1.93 -27.68 5.64
CA SER A 42 -2.63 -28.93 5.28
C SER A 42 -2.77 -29.94 6.43
N ALA A 43 -1.87 -29.91 7.43
CA ALA A 43 -1.90 -30.85 8.55
C ALA A 43 -2.84 -30.41 9.67
N SER A 44 -2.92 -29.11 9.94
CA SER A 44 -3.65 -28.55 11.09
C SER A 44 -4.92 -27.79 10.72
N GLY A 45 -5.06 -27.36 9.47
CA GLY A 45 -6.15 -26.52 8.98
C GLY A 45 -6.09 -25.07 9.46
N TYR A 46 -5.05 -24.69 10.22
CA TYR A 46 -4.86 -23.32 10.68
C TYR A 46 -4.23 -22.44 9.61
N ASP A 47 -4.54 -21.15 9.68
CA ASP A 47 -3.91 -20.14 8.85
C ASP A 47 -2.42 -20.00 9.20
N VAL A 48 -1.59 -19.99 8.18
CA VAL A 48 -0.14 -19.80 8.28
C VAL A 48 0.33 -18.73 7.31
N PHE A 49 1.36 -17.98 7.70
CA PHE A 49 2.01 -17.03 6.84
C PHE A 49 3.04 -17.74 5.97
N LEU A 50 2.81 -17.76 4.67
CA LEU A 50 3.74 -18.30 3.68
C LEU A 50 4.54 -17.13 3.11
N SER A 51 5.86 -17.19 3.24
CA SER A 51 6.75 -16.14 2.74
C SER A 51 7.70 -16.65 1.67
N GLU A 52 7.89 -15.88 0.62
CA GLU A 52 8.87 -16.11 -0.43
C GLU A 52 9.67 -14.84 -0.71
N ASN A 53 10.94 -15.01 -1.07
CA ASN A 53 11.74 -13.89 -1.58
C ASN A 53 11.52 -13.78 -3.09
N LEU A 54 11.20 -12.58 -3.55
CA LEU A 54 11.07 -12.25 -4.96
C LEU A 54 12.43 -11.83 -5.50
N PRO A 55 13.06 -12.61 -6.40
CA PRO A 55 14.31 -12.22 -7.04
C PRO A 55 14.17 -10.84 -7.70
N LEU A 56 15.28 -10.09 -7.74
CA LEU A 56 15.33 -8.76 -8.34
C LEU A 56 14.76 -8.75 -9.77
N GLU A 57 15.20 -9.71 -10.58
CA GLU A 57 14.85 -9.84 -11.99
C GLU A 57 13.53 -10.60 -12.23
N SER A 58 12.76 -10.90 -11.17
CA SER A 58 11.46 -11.55 -11.35
C SER A 58 10.43 -10.58 -11.91
N GLU A 59 9.52 -11.08 -12.74
CA GLU A 59 8.41 -10.28 -13.29
C GLU A 59 7.61 -9.58 -12.18
N LYS A 60 7.33 -10.29 -11.07
CA LYS A 60 6.64 -9.72 -9.90
C LYS A 60 7.40 -8.53 -9.33
N SER A 61 8.72 -8.65 -9.12
CA SER A 61 9.56 -7.54 -8.63
C SER A 61 9.52 -6.34 -9.58
N GLU A 62 9.62 -6.56 -10.89
CA GLU A 62 9.53 -5.46 -11.86
C GLU A 62 8.18 -4.74 -11.82
N ARG A 63 7.08 -5.50 -11.72
CA ARG A 63 5.72 -4.97 -11.66
C ARG A 63 5.47 -4.19 -10.36
N ILE A 64 5.99 -4.66 -9.22
CA ILE A 64 5.96 -3.93 -7.95
C ILE A 64 6.69 -2.59 -8.09
N ARG A 65 7.94 -2.58 -8.60
CA ARG A 65 8.70 -1.34 -8.78
C ARG A 65 8.00 -0.38 -9.73
N ARG A 66 7.47 -0.88 -10.84
CA ARG A 66 6.70 -0.08 -11.80
C ARG A 66 5.50 0.55 -11.12
N PHE A 67 4.73 -0.22 -10.36
CA PHE A 67 3.58 0.29 -9.61
C PHE A 67 3.98 1.43 -8.67
N LEU A 68 4.99 1.22 -7.83
CA LEU A 68 5.46 2.24 -6.88
C LEU A 68 5.96 3.51 -7.60
N ASN A 69 6.68 3.35 -8.71
CA ASN A 69 7.20 4.48 -9.48
C ASN A 69 6.11 5.29 -10.18
N THR A 70 5.07 4.64 -10.70
CA THR A 70 3.98 5.33 -11.41
C THR A 70 2.88 5.85 -10.48
N HIS A 71 2.85 5.41 -9.22
CA HIS A 71 1.82 5.78 -8.24
C HIS A 71 2.43 6.45 -7.01
N SER A 72 3.37 7.38 -7.19
CA SER A 72 3.97 8.12 -6.07
C SER A 72 3.04 9.19 -5.47
N ASP A 73 2.02 9.64 -6.19
CA ASP A 73 1.05 10.65 -5.74
C ASP A 73 -0.26 10.02 -5.22
N GLY A 74 -1.29 10.82 -4.93
CA GLY A 74 -2.65 10.29 -4.70
C GLY A 74 -2.85 9.49 -3.41
N TRP A 75 -1.87 9.48 -2.50
CA TRP A 75 -1.96 8.76 -1.23
C TRP A 75 -2.69 9.57 -0.18
N ASN A 76 -3.42 8.91 0.70
CA ASN A 76 -4.10 9.54 1.83
C ASN A 76 -3.58 8.94 3.13
N THR A 77 -3.48 9.76 4.18
CA THR A 77 -3.11 9.23 5.50
C THR A 77 -4.25 8.36 6.01
N ASN A 78 -3.93 7.14 6.45
CA ASN A 78 -4.89 6.25 7.07
C ASN A 78 -4.46 5.93 8.52
N ILE A 79 -5.43 5.96 9.44
CA ILE A 79 -5.24 5.72 10.88
C ILE A 79 -5.74 4.32 11.27
N SER A 80 -6.45 3.60 10.39
CA SER A 80 -6.99 2.26 10.69
C SER A 80 -5.93 1.17 10.53
N SER A 81 -5.89 0.17 11.40
CA SER A 81 -5.16 -1.07 11.11
C SER A 81 -5.74 -1.77 9.89
N ILE A 82 -4.90 -2.20 8.96
CA ILE A 82 -5.31 -2.84 7.70
C ILE A 82 -4.76 -4.24 7.68
N ILE A 83 -5.67 -5.20 7.51
CA ILE A 83 -5.36 -6.60 7.31
C ILE A 83 -5.62 -6.87 5.83
N GLY A 84 -4.64 -7.44 5.15
CA GLY A 84 -4.77 -7.91 3.78
C GLY A 84 -4.16 -9.30 3.65
N ASP A 85 -4.55 -9.99 2.60
CA ASP A 85 -4.19 -11.39 2.39
C ASP A 85 -2.81 -11.54 1.76
N MET A 86 -2.27 -10.44 1.24
CA MET A 86 -0.95 -10.32 0.64
C MET A 86 -0.18 -9.12 1.22
N THR A 87 1.09 -9.34 1.57
CA THR A 87 2.03 -8.31 2.00
C THR A 87 3.30 -8.38 1.18
N VAL A 88 3.66 -7.28 0.51
CA VAL A 88 4.99 -7.09 -0.07
C VAL A 88 5.83 -6.30 0.93
N SER A 89 7.06 -6.71 1.18
CA SER A 89 7.91 -6.13 2.21
C SER A 89 9.36 -5.98 1.78
N GLN A 90 10.01 -4.92 2.27
CA GLN A 90 11.46 -4.69 2.17
C GLN A 90 11.89 -3.75 3.30
N GLY A 91 12.81 -4.18 4.16
CA GLY A 91 13.22 -3.37 5.32
C GLY A 91 12.02 -2.99 6.21
N ASP A 92 11.79 -1.69 6.38
CA ASP A 92 10.63 -1.14 7.11
C ASP A 92 9.39 -0.89 6.24
N PHE A 93 9.52 -1.01 4.91
CA PHE A 93 8.40 -0.83 3.99
C PHE A 93 7.51 -2.07 3.97
N ARG A 94 6.20 -1.88 4.05
CA ARG A 94 5.18 -2.89 3.80
C ARG A 94 4.13 -2.31 2.85
N MET A 95 3.68 -3.12 1.89
CA MET A 95 2.51 -2.86 1.06
C MET A 95 1.52 -4.00 1.27
N ILE A 96 0.30 -3.66 1.66
CA ILE A 96 -0.75 -4.60 2.05
C ILE A 96 -1.88 -4.50 1.03
N TYR A 97 -2.29 -5.66 0.51
CA TYR A 97 -3.30 -5.79 -0.53
C TYR A 97 -4.12 -7.06 -0.32
N SER A 98 -5.38 -7.02 -0.73
CA SER A 98 -6.27 -8.19 -0.83
C SER A 98 -6.68 -8.35 -2.28
N GLU A 99 -6.85 -9.60 -2.73
CA GLU A 99 -7.21 -9.91 -4.11
C GLU A 99 -8.50 -9.17 -4.52
N GLY A 100 -8.48 -8.56 -5.71
CA GLY A 100 -9.58 -7.75 -6.24
C GLY A 100 -9.86 -6.44 -5.50
N ALA A 101 -9.05 -6.02 -4.53
CA ALA A 101 -9.31 -4.81 -3.77
C ALA A 101 -9.17 -3.52 -4.60
N GLU A 102 -10.02 -2.54 -4.32
CA GLU A 102 -10.00 -1.20 -4.94
C GLU A 102 -9.06 -0.22 -4.21
N SER A 103 -8.30 -0.73 -3.23
CA SER A 103 -7.35 0.07 -2.48
C SER A 103 -6.14 -0.74 -2.06
N VAL A 104 -5.00 -0.08 -2.02
CA VAL A 104 -3.76 -0.60 -1.46
C VAL A 104 -3.33 0.27 -0.30
N SER A 105 -2.64 -0.33 0.66
CA SER A 105 -2.08 0.40 1.78
C SER A 105 -0.60 0.16 1.91
N ILE A 106 0.12 1.16 2.40
CA ILE A 106 1.55 1.09 2.64
C ILE A 106 1.86 1.58 4.05
N THR A 107 2.87 0.98 4.66
CA THR A 107 3.48 1.45 5.90
C THR A 107 4.99 1.51 5.74
N TYR A 108 5.62 2.54 6.31
CA TYR A 108 7.08 2.73 6.28
C TYR A 108 7.51 3.75 7.35
N LEU A 109 8.81 3.84 7.63
CA LEU A 109 9.38 4.94 8.42
C LEU A 109 9.71 6.13 7.52
N ASP A 110 9.19 7.31 7.85
CA ASP A 110 9.51 8.54 7.11
C ASP A 110 10.96 9.00 7.36
N LYS A 111 11.37 10.08 6.69
CA LYS A 111 12.71 10.68 6.83
C LYS A 111 13.10 11.10 8.27
N ASN A 112 12.13 11.20 9.17
CA ASN A 112 12.35 11.53 10.58
C ASN A 112 12.24 10.29 11.48
N GLY A 113 12.19 9.08 10.90
CA GLY A 113 11.98 7.82 11.62
C GLY A 113 10.55 7.64 12.15
N ARG A 114 9.56 8.40 11.65
CA ARG A 114 8.18 8.31 12.13
C ARG A 114 7.40 7.25 11.34
N PRO A 115 6.69 6.33 12.01
CA PRO A 115 5.78 5.41 11.33
C PRO A 115 4.74 6.20 10.53
N THR A 116 4.67 5.90 9.24
CA THR A 116 3.75 6.50 8.30
C THR A 116 2.91 5.40 7.70
N GLN A 117 1.60 5.61 7.69
CA GLN A 117 0.65 4.73 7.03
C GLN A 117 -0.17 5.53 6.03
N LEU A 118 -0.19 5.05 4.79
CA LEU A 118 -0.93 5.66 3.70
C LEU A 118 -1.80 4.61 3.01
N SER A 119 -2.89 5.06 2.41
CA SER A 119 -3.70 4.26 1.49
C SER A 119 -3.98 5.02 0.20
N ARG A 120 -4.18 4.27 -0.88
CA ARG A 120 -4.51 4.81 -2.19
C ARG A 120 -5.59 3.94 -2.82
N ARG A 121 -6.56 4.60 -3.46
CA ARG A 121 -7.50 3.92 -4.36
C ARG A 121 -6.78 3.52 -5.64
N ILE A 122 -7.05 2.30 -6.10
CA ILE A 122 -6.51 1.72 -7.31
C ILE A 122 -7.65 1.11 -8.12
N GLU A 123 -7.40 0.85 -9.40
CA GLU A 123 -8.34 0.05 -10.19
C GLU A 123 -8.46 -1.35 -9.58
N PRO A 124 -9.66 -1.94 -9.54
CA PRO A 124 -9.85 -3.31 -9.07
C PRO A 124 -8.90 -4.27 -9.78
N GLY A 125 -8.18 -5.07 -9.01
CA GLY A 125 -7.26 -6.07 -9.54
C GLY A 125 -5.93 -5.55 -10.07
N ALA A 126 -5.62 -4.27 -9.91
CA ALA A 126 -4.35 -3.69 -10.37
C ALA A 126 -3.10 -4.37 -9.77
N LEU A 127 -3.24 -5.02 -8.61
CA LEU A 127 -2.19 -5.74 -7.90
C LEU A 127 -2.44 -7.26 -7.80
N ASP A 128 -3.40 -7.82 -8.54
CA ASP A 128 -3.73 -9.26 -8.45
C ASP A 128 -2.59 -10.17 -8.91
N PHE A 129 -1.64 -9.64 -9.69
CA PHE A 129 -0.43 -10.36 -10.08
C PHE A 129 0.48 -10.80 -8.94
N LEU A 130 0.23 -10.31 -7.73
CA LEU A 130 0.91 -10.78 -6.54
C LEU A 130 0.48 -12.23 -6.19
N PHE A 131 -0.73 -12.65 -6.60
CA PHE A 131 -1.29 -13.97 -6.32
C PHE A 131 -0.94 -15.04 -7.36
N ASP A 132 -0.43 -14.64 -8.54
CA ASP A 132 -0.04 -15.51 -9.66
C ASP A 132 1.15 -16.45 -9.35
#